data_AF-A0A2G4T782-F1
#
_entry.id   AF-A0A2G4T782-F1
#
_cell.length_a   1.000
_cell.length_b   1.000
_cell.length_c   1.000
_cell.angle_alpha   90.00
_cell.angle_beta   90.00
_cell.angle_gamma   90.00
#
_symmetry.space_group_name_H-M   'P 1'
#
loop_
_entity.id
_entity.type
_entity.pdbx_description
1 polymer ?
#
loop_
_entity_poly.entity_id
_entity_poly.type
_entity_poly.pdbx_seq_one_letter_code
_entity_poly.pdbx_strand_id
1 'polypeptide(L)'
;MSHSFANCPLRSSCLFITNHSTQSIITATDELLDLLGYSMTDIVGRSIVQFIKLSSKLTIIPECAIQHSNGQLLSFQVCIHQDPLGSSTCLDYWLMKPMTEPSQNKLLIPSIIKLSPFGTIDQVQNQHLAQPNHALLGRPIMTFIYNDDVPILCSHLSNLYKRSQEKNEPICLRWSKSESLSNYEESLNYDWMSFTLLSSYNRPLCLIRPLQCESCQSTNEMVIIQNGLLYDVLIYIHQWFESTKVYMKEYLQYVLSYLLNQDTLIGYFIKSNSITKRSIGLLEFIGLILDQ
;
A
#
# COMPACT_ATOMS: atom_id res chain seq x y z
N MET A 1 -2.41 -4.21 23.26
CA MET A 1 -3.66 -4.89 22.83
C MET A 1 -4.64 -3.85 22.35
N SER A 2 -5.05 -3.94 21.09
CA SER A 2 -6.07 -3.08 20.50
C SER A 2 -6.85 -3.86 19.42
N HIS A 3 -8.15 -3.61 19.35
CA HIS A 3 -9.23 -4.48 18.87
C HIS A 3 -10.10 -3.65 17.89
N SER A 4 -10.73 -4.19 16.85
CA SER A 4 -11.85 -5.11 16.94
C SER A 4 -11.85 -6.15 15.83
N PHE A 5 -12.00 -7.39 16.25
CA PHE A 5 -12.85 -8.39 15.64
C PHE A 5 -13.90 -8.67 16.71
N ALA A 6 -14.91 -7.79 16.79
CA ALA A 6 -15.47 -7.29 18.06
C ALA A 6 -15.67 -8.35 19.18
N ASN A 7 -14.79 -8.52 20.17
CA ASN A 7 -13.48 -7.91 20.45
C ASN A 7 -12.57 -9.01 21.00
N CYS A 8 -11.47 -9.27 20.30
CA CYS A 8 -10.63 -10.46 20.44
C CYS A 8 -9.62 -10.39 21.59
N PRO A 9 -9.71 -11.32 22.56
CA PRO A 9 -8.58 -11.88 23.30
C PRO A 9 -8.48 -13.41 23.08
N LEU A 10 -8.44 -13.81 21.80
CA LEU A 10 -8.43 -15.20 21.29
C LEU A 10 -9.73 -16.00 21.50
N ARG A 11 -10.91 -15.42 21.21
CA ARG A 11 -12.12 -16.18 20.87
C ARG A 11 -12.37 -16.13 19.37
N SER A 12 -11.79 -17.08 18.64
CA SER A 12 -12.19 -17.47 17.28
C SER A 12 -12.12 -19.00 17.17
N SER A 13 -13.08 -19.62 16.49
CA SER A 13 -13.07 -21.06 16.16
C SER A 13 -12.12 -21.38 15.00
N CYS A 14 -11.70 -20.38 14.22
CA CYS A 14 -10.84 -20.59 13.06
C CYS A 14 -9.51 -19.86 13.25
N LEU A 15 -8.42 -20.63 13.35
CA LEU A 15 -7.08 -20.12 13.59
C LEU A 15 -6.08 -20.85 12.68
N PHE A 16 -5.21 -20.08 12.03
CA PHE A 16 -3.89 -20.58 11.59
C PHE A 16 -2.80 -20.04 12.51
N ILE A 17 -1.86 -20.90 12.87
CA ILE A 17 -0.60 -20.50 13.48
C ILE A 17 0.48 -20.68 12.41
N THR A 18 1.20 -19.61 12.15
CA THR A 18 2.25 -19.57 11.13
C THR A 18 3.57 -19.18 11.75
N ASN A 19 4.67 -19.68 11.20
CA ASN A 19 5.98 -19.18 11.55
C ASN A 19 6.12 -17.77 10.97
N HIS A 20 6.42 -16.79 11.81
CA HIS A 20 6.55 -15.40 11.40
C HIS A 20 7.62 -15.24 10.29
N SER A 21 8.79 -15.85 10.46
CA SER A 21 9.92 -15.68 9.52
C SER A 21 9.62 -16.32 8.17
N THR A 22 9.28 -17.61 8.16
CA THR A 22 9.08 -18.39 6.93
C THR A 22 7.67 -18.29 6.35
N GLN A 23 6.74 -17.65 7.07
CA GLN A 23 5.31 -17.58 6.75
C GLN A 23 4.63 -18.95 6.62
N SER A 24 5.30 -20.03 7.03
CA SER A 24 4.81 -21.40 6.86
C SER A 24 3.75 -21.73 7.90
N ILE A 25 2.66 -22.36 7.48
CA ILE A 25 1.62 -22.86 8.37
C ILE A 25 2.21 -23.96 9.25
N ILE A 26 2.14 -23.77 10.57
CA ILE A 26 2.57 -24.74 11.58
C ILE A 26 1.39 -25.60 12.01
N THR A 27 0.26 -24.96 12.29
CA THR A 27 -0.97 -25.67 12.67
C THR A 27 -2.20 -24.86 12.31
N ALA A 28 -3.34 -25.53 12.21
CA ALA A 28 -4.65 -24.95 12.09
C ALA A 28 -5.60 -25.57 13.13
N THR A 29 -6.73 -24.93 13.40
CA THR A 29 -7.82 -25.58 14.15
C THR A 29 -8.63 -26.50 13.25
N ASP A 30 -9.16 -27.58 13.81
CA ASP A 30 -9.97 -28.56 13.06
C ASP A 30 -11.19 -27.91 12.42
N GLU A 31 -11.83 -26.95 13.10
CA GLU A 31 -12.98 -26.23 12.55
C GLU A 31 -12.64 -25.44 11.27
N LEU A 32 -11.41 -24.92 11.17
CA LEU A 32 -10.94 -24.21 9.97
C LEU A 32 -10.62 -25.19 8.84
N LEU A 33 -9.99 -26.33 9.17
CA LEU A 33 -9.70 -27.38 8.22
C LEU A 33 -10.97 -27.96 7.61
N ASP A 34 -11.95 -28.28 8.45
CA ASP A 34 -13.26 -28.77 8.04
C ASP A 34 -13.98 -27.76 7.15
N LEU A 35 -13.92 -26.47 7.52
CA LEU A 35 -14.53 -25.39 6.75
C LEU A 35 -13.88 -25.19 5.38
N LEU A 36 -12.56 -25.37 5.27
CA LEU A 36 -11.81 -25.25 4.01
C LEU A 36 -11.73 -26.57 3.23
N GLY A 37 -12.12 -27.68 3.84
CA GLY A 37 -12.02 -29.04 3.30
C GLY A 37 -10.58 -29.54 3.11
N TYR A 38 -9.61 -29.04 3.89
CA TYR A 38 -8.22 -29.51 3.86
C TYR A 38 -7.92 -30.42 5.05
N SER A 39 -6.92 -31.29 4.90
CA SER A 39 -6.27 -31.95 6.03
C SER A 39 -5.01 -31.18 6.45
N MET A 40 -4.53 -31.38 7.69
CA MET A 40 -3.26 -30.77 8.12
C MET A 40 -2.09 -31.13 7.20
N THR A 41 -2.04 -32.34 6.66
CA THR A 41 -0.98 -32.79 5.74
C THR A 41 -0.98 -32.03 4.42
N ASP A 42 -2.10 -31.43 4.02
CA ASP A 42 -2.19 -30.67 2.77
C ASP A 42 -1.56 -29.27 2.91
N ILE A 43 -1.55 -28.71 4.11
CA ILE A 43 -1.24 -27.29 4.34
C ILE A 43 0.02 -27.04 5.18
N VAL A 44 0.43 -27.98 6.05
CA VAL A 44 1.55 -27.76 6.95
C VAL A 44 2.85 -27.51 6.17
N GLY A 45 3.67 -26.57 6.64
CA GLY A 45 4.92 -26.19 6.01
C GLY A 45 4.77 -25.30 4.77
N ARG A 46 3.56 -25.14 4.21
CA ARG A 46 3.32 -24.23 3.08
C ARG A 46 3.11 -22.80 3.55
N SER A 47 3.47 -21.82 2.73
CA SER A 47 3.28 -20.40 3.06
C SER A 47 1.81 -20.03 3.09
N ILE A 48 1.37 -19.34 4.15
CA ILE A 48 -0.01 -18.88 4.31
C ILE A 48 -0.47 -17.96 3.16
N VAL A 49 0.46 -17.20 2.59
CA VAL A 49 0.20 -16.26 1.49
C VAL A 49 -0.23 -17.00 0.21
N GLN A 50 0.08 -18.30 0.07
CA GLN A 50 -0.38 -19.11 -1.07
C GLN A 50 -1.89 -19.40 -1.02
N PHE A 51 -2.48 -19.37 0.17
CA PHE A 51 -3.90 -19.69 0.38
C PHE A 51 -4.75 -18.43 0.49
N ILE A 52 -4.14 -17.31 0.90
CA ILE A 52 -4.82 -16.04 1.16
C ILE A 52 -4.77 -15.17 -0.10
N LYS A 53 -5.96 -14.82 -0.60
CA LYS A 53 -6.15 -13.76 -1.58
C LYS A 53 -6.78 -12.56 -0.89
N LEU A 54 -6.00 -11.50 -0.68
CA LEU A 54 -6.54 -10.27 -0.11
C LEU A 54 -7.62 -9.66 -1.01
N SER A 55 -8.69 -9.19 -0.40
CA SER A 55 -9.72 -8.42 -1.08
C SER A 55 -9.14 -7.07 -1.48
N SER A 56 -9.39 -6.65 -2.73
CA SER A 56 -9.10 -5.27 -3.16
C SER A 56 -10.11 -4.26 -2.60
N LYS A 57 -11.13 -4.73 -1.87
CA LYS A 57 -12.12 -3.86 -1.25
C LYS A 57 -11.49 -3.06 -0.12
N LEU A 58 -11.88 -1.80 -0.05
CA LEU A 58 -11.36 -0.81 0.88
C LEU A 58 -12.09 -0.93 2.23
N THR A 59 -11.88 -1.99 3.01
CA THR A 59 -12.60 -2.18 4.30
C THR A 59 -11.71 -1.92 5.51
N ILE A 60 -12.30 -1.46 6.64
CA ILE A 60 -11.57 -1.29 7.91
C ILE A 60 -10.91 -2.59 8.38
N ILE A 61 -11.62 -3.71 8.26
CA ILE A 61 -11.10 -5.02 8.62
C ILE A 61 -10.57 -5.65 7.34
N PRO A 62 -9.34 -6.18 7.33
CA PRO A 62 -8.84 -6.86 6.15
C PRO A 62 -9.70 -8.09 5.89
N GLU A 63 -10.27 -8.09 4.69
CA GLU A 63 -11.02 -9.21 4.15
C GLU A 63 -10.08 -10.01 3.26
N CYS A 64 -10.05 -11.32 3.44
CA CYS A 64 -9.38 -12.21 2.51
C CYS A 64 -10.31 -13.29 2.00
N ALA A 65 -10.09 -13.72 0.77
CA ALA A 65 -10.64 -14.94 0.23
C ALA A 65 -9.62 -16.06 0.39
N ILE A 66 -10.05 -17.23 0.87
CA ILE A 66 -9.22 -18.43 0.96
C ILE A 66 -9.84 -19.50 0.07
N GLN A 67 -8.99 -20.17 -0.70
CA GLN A 67 -9.44 -21.25 -1.59
C GLN A 67 -9.74 -22.51 -0.78
N HIS A 68 -10.98 -22.99 -0.82
CA HIS A 68 -11.39 -24.30 -0.35
C HIS A 68 -10.80 -25.39 -1.24
N SER A 69 -10.64 -26.61 -0.71
CA SER A 69 -10.15 -27.79 -1.45
C SER A 69 -10.95 -28.17 -2.70
N ASN A 70 -12.18 -27.67 -2.85
CA ASN A 70 -13.03 -27.88 -4.02
C ASN A 70 -12.85 -26.78 -5.10
N GLY A 71 -11.95 -25.83 -4.86
CA GLY A 71 -11.66 -24.69 -5.73
C GLY A 71 -12.46 -23.43 -5.46
N GLN A 72 -13.50 -23.46 -4.60
CA GLN A 72 -14.30 -22.29 -4.26
C GLN A 72 -13.54 -21.30 -3.37
N LEU A 73 -13.82 -20.01 -3.51
CA LEU A 73 -13.23 -18.96 -2.66
C LEU A 73 -14.19 -18.61 -1.51
N LEU A 74 -13.76 -18.84 -0.29
CA LEU A 74 -14.49 -18.48 0.93
C LEU A 74 -13.96 -17.17 1.49
N SER A 75 -14.85 -16.23 1.84
CA SER A 75 -14.46 -14.92 2.36
C SER A 75 -14.37 -14.92 3.87
N PHE A 76 -13.30 -14.34 4.40
CA PHE A 76 -13.00 -14.25 5.82
C PHE A 76 -12.68 -12.81 6.21
N GLN A 77 -13.13 -12.43 7.40
CA GLN A 77 -12.48 -11.37 8.14
C GLN A 77 -11.25 -11.95 8.83
N VAL A 78 -10.15 -11.20 8.85
CA VAL A 78 -8.89 -11.64 9.44
C VAL A 78 -8.41 -10.68 10.52
N CYS A 79 -7.84 -11.23 11.59
CA CYS A 79 -7.06 -10.50 12.57
C CYS A 79 -5.76 -11.25 12.82
N ILE A 80 -4.63 -10.55 12.77
CA ILE A 80 -3.30 -11.16 12.93
C ILE A 80 -2.70 -10.68 14.26
N HIS A 81 -2.28 -11.63 15.09
CA HIS A 81 -1.59 -11.35 16.35
C HIS A 81 -0.21 -11.98 16.34
N GLN A 82 0.81 -11.17 16.59
CA GLN A 82 2.18 -11.64 16.75
C GLN A 82 2.43 -12.01 18.22
N ASP A 83 2.88 -13.25 18.45
CA ASP A 83 3.16 -13.84 19.76
C ASP A 83 2.22 -13.41 20.91
N PRO A 84 0.90 -13.64 20.79
CA PRO A 84 -0.07 -13.21 21.79
C PRO A 84 0.12 -13.87 23.17
N LEU A 85 0.89 -14.96 23.25
CA LEU A 85 1.12 -15.72 24.49
C LEU A 85 2.49 -15.43 25.13
N GLY A 86 3.38 -14.70 24.45
CA GLY A 86 4.73 -14.38 24.94
C GLY A 86 5.63 -15.61 25.15
N SER A 87 5.27 -16.75 24.54
CA SER A 87 5.95 -18.03 24.75
C SER A 87 6.97 -18.36 23.65
N SER A 88 6.88 -17.68 22.50
CA SER A 88 7.72 -17.97 21.34
C SER A 88 7.74 -16.79 20.36
N THR A 89 8.90 -16.17 20.20
CA THR A 89 9.13 -14.90 19.47
C THR A 89 8.95 -14.96 17.95
N CYS A 90 8.38 -16.03 17.41
CA CYS A 90 8.37 -16.31 15.97
C CYS A 90 7.03 -16.85 15.45
N LEU A 91 5.91 -16.61 16.14
CA LEU A 91 4.60 -17.09 15.71
C LEU A 91 3.62 -15.96 15.41
N ASP A 92 2.94 -16.08 14.28
CA ASP A 92 1.81 -15.25 13.91
C ASP A 92 0.52 -16.06 13.96
N TYR A 93 -0.46 -15.54 14.68
CA TYR A 93 -1.78 -16.11 14.89
C TYR A 93 -2.77 -15.40 13.98
N TRP A 94 -3.20 -16.08 12.94
CA TRP A 94 -4.19 -15.60 11.98
C TRP A 94 -5.57 -16.09 12.40
N LEU A 95 -6.30 -15.23 13.09
CA LEU A 95 -7.67 -15.49 13.48
C LEU A 95 -8.59 -15.13 12.33
N MET A 96 -9.48 -16.06 11.99
CA MET A 96 -10.36 -15.92 10.83
C MET A 96 -11.81 -16.10 11.25
N LYS A 97 -12.72 -15.44 10.54
CA LYS A 97 -14.17 -15.67 10.69
C LYS A 97 -14.81 -15.65 9.33
N PRO A 98 -15.53 -16.72 8.97
CA PRO A 98 -16.24 -16.75 7.71
C PRO A 98 -17.26 -15.61 7.66
N MET A 99 -17.31 -14.94 6.52
CA MET A 99 -18.30 -13.90 6.25
C MET A 99 -19.51 -14.53 5.57
N THR A 100 -20.67 -14.39 6.20
CA THR A 100 -21.96 -14.78 5.60
C THR A 100 -22.52 -13.69 4.70
N GLU A 101 -22.19 -12.42 4.98
CA GLU A 101 -22.63 -11.27 4.18
C GLU A 101 -21.47 -10.27 4.00
N PRO A 102 -21.40 -9.56 2.85
CA PRO A 102 -20.44 -8.49 2.65
C PRO A 102 -20.76 -7.34 3.62
N SER A 103 -19.93 -7.17 4.64
CA SER A 103 -20.11 -6.09 5.59
C SER A 103 -20.03 -4.73 4.89
N GLN A 104 -20.98 -3.83 5.21
CA GLN A 104 -20.93 -2.40 4.86
C GLN A 104 -19.88 -1.68 5.72
N ASN A 105 -18.65 -2.19 5.69
CA ASN A 105 -17.57 -1.67 6.51
C ASN A 105 -17.13 -0.31 5.97
N LYS A 106 -16.91 0.62 6.90
CA LYS A 106 -16.29 1.92 6.64
C LYS A 106 -14.95 1.70 5.91
N LEU A 107 -14.56 2.67 5.10
CA LEU A 107 -13.32 2.61 4.33
C LEU A 107 -12.14 3.09 5.18
N LEU A 108 -11.05 2.33 5.22
CA LEU A 108 -9.77 2.83 5.73
C LEU A 108 -9.09 3.69 4.67
N ILE A 109 -8.82 4.95 5.01
CA ILE A 109 -8.00 5.85 4.20
C ILE A 109 -6.60 5.24 4.13
N PRO A 110 -6.04 4.89 2.96
CA PRO A 110 -4.69 4.34 2.87
C PRO A 110 -3.61 5.39 3.17
N SER A 111 -2.44 4.92 3.59
CA SER A 111 -1.22 5.69 3.39
C SER A 111 -0.81 5.62 1.92
N ILE A 112 -0.40 6.74 1.34
CA ILE A 112 -0.02 6.82 -0.08
C ILE A 112 1.46 7.12 -0.16
N ILE A 113 2.21 6.24 -0.84
CA ILE A 113 3.64 6.45 -1.11
C ILE A 113 3.84 6.52 -2.61
N LYS A 114 4.50 7.58 -3.08
CA LYS A 114 4.96 7.70 -4.46
C LYS A 114 6.43 7.32 -4.52
N LEU A 115 6.78 6.42 -5.44
CA LEU A 115 8.15 5.98 -5.65
C LEU A 115 8.76 6.61 -6.89
N SER A 116 10.08 6.78 -6.85
CA SER A 116 10.89 7.02 -8.03
C SER A 116 11.02 5.74 -8.86
N PRO A 117 11.55 5.82 -10.10
CA PRO A 117 11.88 4.65 -10.90
C PRO A 117 12.87 3.68 -10.23
N PHE A 118 13.64 4.16 -9.24
CA PHE A 118 14.61 3.37 -8.49
C PHE A 118 14.05 2.81 -7.17
N GLY A 119 12.75 2.99 -6.92
CA GLY A 119 12.11 2.53 -5.67
C GLY A 119 12.43 3.40 -4.45
N THR A 120 12.93 4.62 -4.65
CA THR A 120 13.08 5.59 -3.55
C THR A 120 11.77 6.31 -3.29
N ILE A 121 11.52 6.66 -2.04
CA ILE A 121 10.29 7.34 -1.63
C ILE A 121 10.40 8.83 -1.96
N ASP A 122 9.62 9.28 -2.94
CA ASP A 122 9.61 10.68 -3.41
C ASP A 122 8.58 11.52 -2.65
N GLN A 123 7.41 10.94 -2.36
CA GLN A 123 6.31 11.60 -1.65
C GLN A 123 5.60 10.60 -0.74
N VAL A 124 5.14 11.10 0.41
CA VAL A 124 4.38 10.30 1.38
C VAL A 124 3.21 11.11 1.91
N GLN A 125 2.03 10.50 1.86
CA GLN A 125 0.88 10.87 2.67
C GLN A 125 0.69 9.76 3.71
N ASN A 126 1.33 9.93 4.87
CA ASN A 126 1.27 8.96 5.94
C ASN A 126 -0.02 9.11 6.75
N GLN A 127 -0.75 8.02 6.92
CA GLN A 127 -1.91 7.91 7.82
C GLN A 127 -1.71 6.84 8.90
N HIS A 128 -0.96 5.78 8.61
CA HIS A 128 -0.89 4.56 9.45
C HIS A 128 0.54 4.02 9.66
N LEU A 129 1.55 4.63 9.05
CA LEU A 129 2.93 4.16 9.15
C LEU A 129 3.56 4.73 10.43
N ALA A 130 4.31 3.90 11.15
CA ALA A 130 4.94 4.29 12.39
C ALA A 130 5.96 5.43 12.23
N GLN A 131 6.65 5.49 11.09
CA GLN A 131 7.70 6.50 10.83
C GLN A 131 7.10 7.85 10.39
N PRO A 132 7.66 8.98 10.85
CA PRO A 132 7.26 10.29 10.35
C PRO A 132 7.68 10.48 8.88
N ASN A 133 6.97 11.34 8.13
CA ASN A 133 7.23 11.57 6.70
C ASN A 133 8.71 11.87 6.38
N HIS A 134 9.37 12.67 7.20
CA HIS A 134 10.77 13.06 6.97
C HIS A 134 11.76 11.89 7.12
N ALA A 135 11.41 10.85 7.88
CA ALA A 135 12.22 9.65 8.01
C ALA A 135 12.05 8.71 6.80
N LEU A 136 10.93 8.82 6.08
CA LEU A 136 10.60 8.01 4.91
C LEU A 136 11.17 8.61 3.61
N LEU A 137 11.05 9.94 3.44
CA LEU A 137 11.42 10.64 2.21
C LEU A 137 12.90 10.45 1.85
N GLY A 138 13.16 10.21 0.56
CA GLY A 138 14.49 10.01 0.01
C GLY A 138 15.11 8.63 0.29
N ARG A 139 14.45 7.77 1.09
CA ARG A 139 14.94 6.42 1.38
C ARG A 139 14.36 5.38 0.42
N PRO A 140 15.07 4.29 0.13
CA PRO A 140 14.51 3.14 -0.59
C PRO A 140 13.33 2.54 0.17
N ILE A 141 12.23 2.21 -0.52
CA ILE A 141 11.07 1.57 0.11
C ILE A 141 11.45 0.24 0.78
N MET A 142 12.39 -0.50 0.19
CA MET A 142 12.85 -1.79 0.69
C MET A 142 13.47 -1.70 2.10
N THR A 143 13.97 -0.53 2.51
CA THR A 143 14.53 -0.31 3.86
C THR A 143 13.49 -0.53 4.97
N PHE A 144 12.21 -0.40 4.65
CA PHE A 144 11.12 -0.56 5.59
C PHE A 144 10.39 -1.90 5.44
N ILE A 145 10.76 -2.71 4.45
CA ILE A 145 10.13 -4.00 4.16
C ILE A 145 10.97 -5.09 4.80
N TYR A 146 10.31 -6.11 5.37
CA TYR A 146 11.02 -7.25 5.90
C TYR A 146 11.84 -7.95 4.81
N ASN A 147 13.06 -8.37 5.13
CA ASN A 147 14.04 -8.84 4.14
C ASN A 147 13.49 -9.94 3.21
N ASP A 148 12.75 -10.91 3.75
CA ASP A 148 12.19 -12.01 2.97
C ASP A 148 11.02 -11.59 2.05
N ASP A 149 10.42 -10.42 2.32
CA ASP A 149 9.29 -9.90 1.54
C ASP A 149 9.75 -9.00 0.39
N VAL A 150 11.03 -8.58 0.39
CA VAL A 150 11.63 -7.72 -0.64
C VAL A 150 11.53 -8.33 -2.06
N PRO A 151 11.83 -9.63 -2.28
CA PRO A 151 11.69 -10.23 -3.60
C PRO A 151 10.26 -10.17 -4.14
N ILE A 152 9.26 -10.32 -3.26
CA ILE A 152 7.83 -10.26 -3.62
C ILE A 152 7.49 -8.85 -4.10
N LEU A 153 7.90 -7.82 -3.35
CA LEU A 153 7.71 -6.42 -3.73
C LEU A 153 8.37 -6.12 -5.08
N CYS A 154 9.64 -6.52 -5.25
CA CYS A 154 10.39 -6.26 -6.48
C CYS A 154 9.73 -6.92 -7.70
N SER A 155 9.24 -8.16 -7.55
CA SER A 155 8.51 -8.86 -8.60
C SER A 155 7.29 -8.05 -9.05
N HIS A 156 6.47 -7.56 -8.11
CA HIS A 156 5.28 -6.78 -8.44
C HIS A 156 5.61 -5.41 -9.04
N LEU A 157 6.62 -4.70 -8.50
CA LEU A 157 7.09 -3.44 -9.08
C LEU A 157 7.60 -3.62 -10.51
N SER A 158 8.31 -4.71 -10.79
CA SER A 158 8.81 -5.02 -12.14
C SER A 158 7.69 -5.35 -13.13
N ASN A 159 6.58 -5.90 -12.64
CA ASN A 159 5.42 -6.26 -13.45
C ASN A 159 4.44 -5.09 -13.63
N LEU A 160 4.52 -4.04 -12.82
CA LEU A 160 3.64 -2.87 -12.82
C LEU A 160 3.45 -2.22 -14.20
N TYR A 161 4.50 -2.24 -15.03
CA TYR A 161 4.51 -1.60 -16.35
C TYR A 161 4.20 -2.57 -17.50
N LYS A 162 4.07 -3.87 -17.21
CA LYS A 162 3.71 -4.86 -18.22
C LYS A 162 2.22 -4.68 -18.53
N ARG A 163 1.89 -4.52 -19.82
CA ARG A 163 0.53 -4.19 -20.32
C ARG A 163 -0.54 -5.26 -20.05
N SER A 164 -0.23 -6.35 -19.37
CA SER A 164 -1.24 -7.27 -18.89
C SER A 164 -2.01 -6.59 -17.76
N GLN A 165 -3.25 -6.18 -18.04
CA GLN A 165 -4.25 -5.70 -17.06
C GLN A 165 -4.67 -6.81 -16.07
N GLU A 166 -3.71 -7.58 -15.56
CA GLU A 166 -3.99 -8.38 -14.38
C GLU A 166 -4.33 -7.41 -13.27
N LYS A 167 -5.45 -7.67 -12.60
CA LYS A 167 -6.00 -6.82 -11.56
C LYS A 167 -4.88 -6.47 -10.59
N ASN A 168 -4.80 -5.20 -10.17
CA ASN A 168 -3.87 -4.74 -9.15
C ASN A 168 -4.26 -5.37 -7.80
N GLU A 169 -3.93 -6.65 -7.67
CA GLU A 169 -4.25 -7.44 -6.49
C GLU A 169 -3.34 -6.99 -5.35
N PRO A 170 -3.91 -6.73 -4.16
CA PRO A 170 -3.11 -6.35 -3.01
C PRO A 170 -2.21 -7.50 -2.57
N ILE A 171 -0.97 -7.15 -2.19
CA ILE A 171 0.01 -8.08 -1.62
C ILE A 171 0.20 -7.84 -0.13
N CYS A 172 0.39 -8.91 0.63
CA CYS A 172 0.76 -8.82 2.05
C CYS A 172 2.27 -8.65 2.17
N LEU A 173 2.73 -7.59 2.82
CA LEU A 173 4.14 -7.41 3.17
C LEU A 173 4.25 -6.95 4.62
N ARG A 174 5.37 -7.26 5.25
CA ARG A 174 5.71 -6.77 6.58
C ARG A 174 6.45 -5.45 6.51
N TRP A 175 5.96 -4.44 7.22
CA TRP A 175 6.49 -3.09 7.30
C TRP A 175 7.09 -2.79 8.67
N SER A 176 8.25 -2.16 8.73
CA SER A 176 8.95 -1.85 9.98
C SER A 176 8.14 -0.91 10.88
N LYS A 177 8.11 -1.18 12.18
CA LYS A 177 7.55 -0.30 13.23
C LYS A 177 8.58 0.71 13.74
N SER A 178 9.87 0.40 13.57
CA SER A 178 10.93 1.20 14.16
C SER A 178 11.36 2.32 13.22
N GLU A 179 11.57 3.50 13.78
CA GLU A 179 12.25 4.61 13.12
C GLU A 179 13.77 4.34 13.03
N SER A 180 14.30 3.59 13.99
CA SER A 180 15.72 3.23 14.07
C SER A 180 15.97 1.81 13.56
N LEU A 181 16.88 1.66 12.61
CA LEU A 181 17.30 0.38 12.04
C LEU A 181 18.20 -0.43 13.01
N SER A 182 18.02 -0.32 14.33
CA SER A 182 18.88 -1.01 15.30
C SER A 182 18.47 -2.49 15.43
N ASN A 183 19.41 -3.38 15.08
CA ASN A 183 19.27 -4.81 14.79
C ASN A 183 18.89 -5.76 15.94
N TYR A 184 18.40 -5.31 17.09
CA TYR A 184 18.40 -6.21 18.25
C TYR A 184 17.26 -7.25 18.28
N GLU A 185 16.12 -7.02 17.61
CA GLU A 185 15.08 -8.05 17.42
C GLU A 185 14.32 -7.83 16.09
N GLU A 186 14.85 -8.38 14.99
CA GLU A 186 14.32 -8.13 13.63
C GLU A 186 12.91 -8.68 13.39
N SER A 187 12.40 -9.67 14.12
CA SER A 187 11.07 -10.26 13.81
C SER A 187 9.89 -9.49 14.40
N LEU A 188 10.00 -8.97 15.63
CA LEU A 188 8.89 -8.30 16.33
C LEU A 188 8.67 -6.84 15.90
N ASN A 189 9.64 -6.28 15.18
CA ASN A 189 9.63 -4.90 14.74
C ASN A 189 8.89 -4.68 13.42
N TYR A 190 8.03 -5.61 12.98
CA TYR A 190 7.32 -5.47 11.72
C TYR A 190 5.82 -5.75 11.86
N ASP A 191 5.03 -5.01 11.09
CA ASP A 191 3.58 -5.15 10.99
C ASP A 191 3.14 -5.60 9.61
N TRP A 192 2.15 -6.47 9.61
CA TRP A 192 1.49 -6.93 8.39
C TRP A 192 0.69 -5.78 7.77
N MET A 193 1.00 -5.50 6.51
CA MET A 193 0.41 -4.42 5.71
C MET A 193 -0.05 -4.96 4.35
N SER A 194 -1.15 -4.42 3.85
CA SER A 194 -1.65 -4.62 2.49
C SER A 194 -1.09 -3.54 1.58
N PHE A 195 -0.47 -3.95 0.49
CA PHE A 195 0.09 -3.08 -0.54
C PHE A 195 -0.69 -3.24 -1.84
N THR A 196 -1.31 -2.16 -2.31
CA THR A 196 -1.82 -2.08 -3.68
C THR A 196 -0.88 -1.22 -4.49
N LEU A 197 -0.27 -1.81 -5.51
CA LEU A 197 0.67 -1.11 -6.38
C LEU A 197 -0.04 -0.64 -7.66
N LEU A 198 0.14 0.63 -8.00
CA LEU A 198 -0.47 1.28 -9.16
C LEU A 198 0.62 1.99 -9.97
N SER A 199 0.45 2.08 -11.29
CA SER A 199 1.28 2.92 -12.14
C SER A 199 0.58 4.25 -12.39
N SER A 200 1.26 5.36 -12.08
CA SER A 200 0.77 6.71 -12.34
C SER A 200 1.88 7.53 -13.01
N TYR A 201 1.65 7.97 -14.25
CA TYR A 201 2.63 8.73 -15.04
C TYR A 201 4.03 8.11 -15.07
N ASN A 202 4.10 6.81 -15.35
CA ASN A 202 5.34 6.01 -15.34
C ASN A 202 6.06 5.91 -13.99
N ARG A 203 5.42 6.30 -12.88
CA ARG A 203 5.96 6.14 -11.53
C ARG A 203 5.12 5.16 -10.70
N PRO A 204 5.73 4.33 -9.84
CA PRO A 204 4.97 3.47 -8.97
C PRO A 204 4.32 4.28 -7.85
N LEU A 205 3.06 3.97 -7.56
CA LEU A 205 2.29 4.47 -6.45
C LEU A 205 1.89 3.28 -5.58
N CYS A 206 2.17 3.34 -4.28
CA CYS A 206 1.84 2.32 -3.32
C CYS A 206 0.73 2.83 -2.40
N LEU A 207 -0.39 2.12 -2.36
CA LEU A 207 -1.43 2.30 -1.35
C LEU A 207 -1.17 1.27 -0.25
N ILE A 208 -0.88 1.74 0.96
CA ILE A 208 -0.49 0.91 2.09
C ILE A 208 -1.56 0.99 3.17
N ARG A 209 -1.98 -0.16 3.70
CA ARG A 209 -2.96 -0.26 4.78
C ARG A 209 -2.51 -1.27 5.83
N PRO A 210 -2.69 -0.99 7.12
CA PRO A 210 -2.44 -1.99 8.15
C PRO A 210 -3.45 -3.13 8.02
N LEU A 211 -2.95 -4.36 8.09
CA LEU A 211 -3.78 -5.56 8.28
C LEU A 211 -4.08 -5.76 9.78
N GLN A 212 -3.28 -5.16 10.65
CA GLN A 212 -3.54 -5.15 12.08
C GLN A 212 -4.55 -4.05 12.43
N CYS A 213 -5.51 -4.39 13.29
CA CYS A 213 -6.52 -3.45 13.73
C CYS A 213 -5.96 -2.61 14.89
N GLU A 214 -5.48 -1.40 14.61
CA GLU A 214 -5.24 -0.42 15.66
C GLU A 214 -6.59 0.05 16.21
N SER A 215 -6.68 0.18 17.54
CA SER A 215 -7.92 0.52 18.21
C SER A 215 -8.44 1.84 17.67
N CYS A 216 -9.67 1.85 17.18
CA CYS A 216 -10.53 3.01 17.34
C CYS A 216 -10.64 3.23 18.85
N GLN A 217 -9.70 3.97 19.45
CA GLN A 217 -9.90 4.53 20.76
C GLN A 217 -11.20 5.31 20.65
N SER A 218 -12.17 4.91 21.47
CA SER A 218 -13.43 5.60 21.69
C SER A 218 -13.17 6.92 22.41
N THR A 219 -12.36 7.79 21.80
CA THR A 219 -12.41 9.22 22.08
C THR A 219 -13.53 9.77 21.20
N ASN A 220 -14.41 10.56 21.79
CA ASN A 220 -15.68 11.07 21.25
C ASN A 220 -15.56 11.97 20.00
N GLU A 221 -14.64 11.71 19.08
CA GLU A 221 -14.60 12.31 17.75
C GLU A 221 -15.41 11.47 16.77
N MET A 222 -16.64 11.16 17.17
CA MET A 222 -17.64 10.54 16.33
C MET A 222 -18.44 11.61 15.58
N VAL A 223 -17.76 12.55 14.92
CA VAL A 223 -18.35 13.48 13.97
C VAL A 223 -17.31 13.72 12.87
N ILE A 224 -17.72 13.67 11.60
CA ILE A 224 -16.93 13.88 10.37
C ILE A 224 -16.26 12.62 9.77
N ILE A 225 -16.99 11.51 9.49
CA ILE A 225 -16.50 10.48 8.54
C ILE A 225 -17.54 10.09 7.47
N GLN A 226 -18.73 10.69 7.47
CA GLN A 226 -19.67 10.52 6.34
C GLN A 226 -19.23 11.24 5.05
N ASN A 227 -18.19 12.08 5.13
CA ASN A 227 -17.59 12.73 3.96
C ASN A 227 -16.41 11.94 3.36
N GLY A 228 -16.06 10.76 3.88
CA GLY A 228 -14.82 10.04 3.51
C GLY A 228 -14.68 9.79 2.01
N LEU A 229 -15.74 9.41 1.31
CA LEU A 229 -15.66 9.11 -0.13
C LEU A 229 -15.48 10.39 -0.98
N LEU A 230 -16.14 11.49 -0.59
CA LEU A 230 -15.91 12.80 -1.23
C LEU A 230 -14.54 13.36 -0.86
N TYR A 231 -14.08 13.14 0.35
CA TYR A 231 -12.78 13.58 0.83
C TYR A 231 -11.64 12.83 0.13
N ASP A 232 -11.76 11.52 -0.06
CA ASP A 232 -10.83 10.70 -0.83
C ASP A 232 -10.81 11.12 -2.30
N VAL A 233 -11.98 11.37 -2.89
CA VAL A 233 -12.08 11.93 -4.25
C VAL A 233 -11.45 13.32 -4.32
N LEU A 234 -11.63 14.17 -3.31
CA LEU A 234 -11.04 15.51 -3.24
C LEU A 234 -9.51 15.45 -3.05
N ILE A 235 -8.99 14.55 -2.22
CA ILE A 235 -7.55 14.31 -2.07
C ILE A 235 -6.98 13.80 -3.39
N TYR A 236 -7.64 12.82 -4.03
CA TYR A 236 -7.22 12.30 -5.32
C TYR A 236 -7.22 13.39 -6.40
N ILE A 237 -8.28 14.21 -6.46
CA ILE A 237 -8.38 15.35 -7.37
C ILE A 237 -7.28 16.37 -7.07
N HIS A 238 -7.04 16.71 -5.80
CA HIS A 238 -5.99 17.64 -5.40
C HIS A 238 -4.61 17.12 -5.80
N GLN A 239 -4.31 15.85 -5.51
CA GLN A 239 -3.05 15.21 -5.86
C GLN A 239 -2.88 15.09 -7.38
N TRP A 240 -3.97 14.88 -8.11
CA TRP A 240 -4.01 14.91 -9.56
C TRP A 240 -3.72 16.32 -10.10
N PHE A 241 -4.31 17.37 -9.51
CA PHE A 241 -4.03 18.77 -9.86
C PHE A 241 -2.56 19.11 -9.62
N GLU A 242 -2.02 18.80 -8.43
CA GLU A 242 -0.62 19.06 -8.11
C GLU A 242 0.34 18.28 -9.02
N SER A 243 0.03 17.02 -9.33
CA SER A 243 0.82 16.22 -10.28
C SER A 243 0.75 16.79 -11.70
N THR A 244 -0.42 17.28 -12.11
CA THR A 244 -0.62 17.92 -13.42
C THR A 244 0.13 19.24 -13.51
N LYS A 245 0.16 20.04 -12.43
CA LYS A 245 0.98 21.27 -12.37
C LYS A 245 2.46 20.95 -12.58
N VAL A 246 3.00 19.96 -11.87
CA VAL A 246 4.41 19.54 -12.01
C VAL A 246 4.68 19.04 -13.44
N TYR A 247 3.82 18.20 -13.99
CA TYR A 247 3.98 17.71 -15.37
C TYR A 247 3.92 18.84 -16.40
N MET A 248 2.94 19.75 -16.28
CA MET A 248 2.81 20.90 -17.16
C MET A 248 4.06 21.79 -17.08
N LYS A 249 4.61 21.99 -15.88
CA LYS A 249 5.86 22.73 -15.68
C LYS A 249 7.04 22.07 -16.40
N GLU A 250 7.26 20.77 -16.19
CA GLU A 250 8.34 20.02 -16.85
C GLU A 250 8.19 20.04 -18.38
N TYR A 251 6.96 19.86 -18.89
CA TYR A 251 6.66 19.92 -20.32
C TYR A 251 6.90 21.31 -20.91
N LEU A 252 6.48 22.37 -20.22
CA LEU A 252 6.65 23.75 -20.67
C LEU A 252 8.14 24.14 -20.67
N GLN A 253 8.89 23.71 -19.65
CA GLN A 253 10.34 23.86 -19.59
C GLN A 253 11.04 23.08 -20.71
N TYR A 254 10.59 21.86 -21.03
CA TYR A 254 11.08 21.10 -22.17
C TYR A 254 10.82 21.81 -23.49
N VAL A 255 9.60 22.31 -23.73
CA VAL A 255 9.25 23.05 -24.95
C VAL A 255 10.06 24.34 -25.08
N LEU A 256 10.20 25.11 -23.99
CA LEU A 256 11.03 26.31 -23.97
C LEU A 256 12.48 25.98 -24.29
N SER A 257 13.05 24.96 -23.63
CA SER A 257 14.42 24.52 -23.88
C SER A 257 14.59 24.06 -25.33
N TYR A 258 13.67 23.28 -25.87
CA TYR A 258 13.70 22.82 -27.25
C TYR A 258 13.63 23.98 -28.26
N LEU A 259 12.73 24.95 -28.05
CA LEU A 259 12.60 26.12 -28.91
C LEU A 259 13.83 27.04 -28.84
N LEU A 260 14.49 27.12 -27.68
CA LEU A 260 15.67 27.97 -27.46
C LEU A 260 16.99 27.32 -27.92
N ASN A 261 17.10 25.99 -27.83
CA ASN A 261 18.32 25.24 -28.21
C ASN A 261 18.39 24.82 -29.69
N GLN A 262 17.33 25.01 -30.48
CA GLN A 262 17.47 24.75 -31.90
C GLN A 262 18.20 25.90 -32.62
N ASP A 263 19.39 25.61 -33.13
CA ASP A 263 20.07 26.36 -34.20
C ASP A 263 19.39 26.14 -35.57
N THR A 264 18.06 26.21 -35.59
CA THR A 264 17.25 26.13 -36.81
C THR A 264 16.67 27.50 -37.14
N LEU A 265 16.23 27.69 -38.39
CA LEU A 265 15.58 28.90 -38.89
C LEU A 265 14.45 29.41 -37.98
N ILE A 266 13.79 28.51 -37.23
CA ILE A 266 12.74 28.85 -36.25
C ILE A 266 13.32 29.54 -35.02
N GLY A 267 14.41 29.05 -34.44
CA GLY A 267 15.10 29.70 -33.32
C GLY A 267 15.63 31.09 -33.67
N TYR A 268 16.15 31.25 -34.90
CA TYR A 268 16.54 32.56 -35.44
C TYR A 268 15.34 33.49 -35.64
N PHE A 269 14.26 33.00 -36.26
CA PHE A 269 13.03 33.78 -36.49
C PHE A 269 12.38 34.24 -35.17
N ILE A 270 12.39 33.38 -34.16
CA ILE A 270 11.93 33.70 -32.80
C ILE A 270 12.82 34.77 -32.15
N LYS A 271 14.14 34.67 -32.28
CA LYS A 271 15.09 35.67 -31.73
C LYS A 271 15.00 37.03 -32.43
N SER A 272 14.68 37.06 -33.73
CA SER A 272 14.65 38.28 -34.54
C SER A 272 13.29 38.98 -34.59
N ASN A 273 12.18 38.29 -34.34
CA ASN A 273 10.83 38.84 -34.46
C ASN A 273 10.24 39.24 -33.08
N SER A 274 9.86 40.51 -32.94
CA SER A 274 9.43 41.11 -31.68
C SER A 274 8.09 40.57 -31.17
N ILE A 275 7.23 40.08 -32.06
CA ILE A 275 5.94 39.48 -31.70
C ILE A 275 6.16 38.12 -31.04
N THR A 276 7.05 37.29 -31.59
CA THR A 276 7.41 35.98 -31.02
C THR A 276 8.17 36.10 -29.72
N LYS A 277 9.01 37.13 -29.54
CA LYS A 277 9.61 37.47 -28.24
C LYS A 277 8.55 37.78 -27.16
N ARG A 278 7.48 38.49 -27.51
CA ARG A 278 6.35 38.73 -26.59
C ARG A 278 5.61 37.43 -26.25
N SER A 279 5.47 36.51 -27.21
CA SER A 279 4.86 35.19 -26.97
C SER A 279 5.70 34.30 -26.05
N ILE A 280 7.04 34.35 -26.15
CA ILE A 280 7.93 33.66 -25.22
C ILE A 280 7.87 34.27 -23.83
N GLY A 281 7.91 35.60 -23.72
CA GLY A 281 7.72 36.27 -22.43
C GLY A 281 6.38 35.93 -21.78
N LEU A 282 5.33 35.69 -22.57
CA LEU A 282 4.03 35.25 -22.08
C LEU A 282 4.05 33.79 -21.59
N LEU A 283 4.81 32.90 -22.25
CA LEU A 283 5.04 31.52 -21.78
C LEU A 283 5.89 31.49 -20.50
N GLU A 284 6.93 32.31 -20.41
CA GLU A 284 7.73 32.48 -19.19
C GLU A 284 6.88 33.05 -18.05
N PHE A 285 6.02 34.02 -18.34
CA PHE A 285 5.08 34.59 -17.37
C PHE A 285 4.03 33.59 -16.90
N ILE A 286 3.48 32.76 -17.80
CA ILE A 286 2.60 31.64 -17.42
C ILE A 286 3.35 30.63 -16.56
N GLY A 287 4.61 30.33 -16.88
CA GLY A 287 5.48 29.51 -16.03
C GLY A 287 5.65 30.08 -14.62
N LEU A 288 5.86 31.40 -14.49
CA LEU A 288 5.98 32.09 -13.21
C LEU A 288 4.66 32.14 -12.43
N ILE A 289 3.51 32.25 -13.09
CA ILE A 289 2.20 32.15 -12.45
C ILE A 289 1.96 30.74 -11.90
N LEU A 290 2.43 29.71 -12.60
CA LEU A 290 2.34 28.32 -12.13
C LEU A 290 3.28 28.01 -10.95
N ASP A 291 4.23 28.91 -10.65
CA ASP A 291 5.15 28.82 -9.50
C ASP A 291 4.61 29.46 -8.21
N GLN A 292 3.49 30.20 -8.27
CA GLN A 292 2.80 30.80 -7.11
C GLN A 292 1.65 29.90 -6.61
#